data_AF-A0ABD6CXP0-F1
#
_entry.id   AF-A0ABD6CXP0-F1
#
_cell.length_a   1.000
_cell.length_b   1.000
_cell.length_c   1.000
_cell.angle_alpha   90.00
_cell.angle_beta   90.00
_cell.angle_gamma   90.00
#
_symmetry.space_group_name_H-M   'P 1'
#
loop_
_entity.id
_entity.type
_entity.pdbx_description
1 polymer ?
#
loop_
_entity_poly.entity_id
_entity_poly.type
_entity_poly.pdbx_seq_one_letter_code
_entity_poly.pdbx_strand_id
1 'polypeptide(L)'
;MSLTHKQRITVVAIVVLVVAVPALWQIGDVRATQATANAQSNLADQTVSERQAPADYDGDGIDDSADECPTRAETDNGFQDADGCPDVVETTGAS
;
A
#
# COMPACT_ATOMS: atom_id res chain seq x y z
N MET A 1 35.03 -22.67 -40.60
CA MET A 1 36.02 -21.57 -40.71
C MET A 1 36.51 -21.24 -39.31
N SER A 2 37.78 -21.48 -39.02
CA SER A 2 38.34 -21.30 -37.67
C SER A 2 38.58 -19.81 -37.42
N LEU A 3 37.90 -19.20 -36.44
CA LEU A 3 38.18 -17.82 -36.04
C LEU A 3 39.66 -17.71 -35.60
N THR A 4 40.37 -16.71 -36.11
CA THR A 4 41.76 -16.43 -35.69
C THR A 4 41.81 -16.13 -34.19
N HIS A 5 42.89 -16.47 -33.50
CA HIS A 5 43.00 -16.29 -32.04
C HIS A 5 42.69 -14.85 -31.61
N LYS A 6 43.11 -13.87 -32.44
CA LYS A 6 42.79 -12.45 -32.27
C LYS A 6 41.28 -12.19 -32.32
N GLN A 7 40.58 -12.73 -33.32
CA GLN A 7 39.13 -12.61 -33.42
C GLN A 7 38.40 -13.33 -32.28
N ARG A 8 38.92 -14.47 -31.79
CA ARG A 8 38.34 -15.16 -30.62
C ARG A 8 38.44 -14.31 -29.37
N ILE A 9 39.59 -13.67 -29.13
CA ILE A 9 39.79 -12.76 -28.01
C ILE A 9 38.84 -11.56 -28.12
N THR A 10 38.70 -10.97 -29.31
CA THR A 10 37.78 -9.85 -29.51
C THR A 10 36.33 -10.24 -29.25
N VAL A 11 35.89 -11.40 -29.72
CA VAL A 11 34.53 -11.89 -29.47
C VAL A 11 34.29 -12.16 -27.99
N VAL A 12 35.24 -12.82 -27.31
CA VAL A 12 35.14 -13.07 -25.86
C VAL A 12 35.10 -11.76 -25.07
N ALA A 13 35.93 -10.77 -25.42
CA ALA A 13 35.94 -9.47 -24.75
C ALA A 13 34.61 -8.71 -24.92
N ILE A 14 34.02 -8.73 -26.12
CA ILE A 14 32.71 -8.10 -26.37
C ILE A 14 31.62 -8.81 -25.57
N VAL A 15 31.61 -10.14 -25.55
CA VAL A 15 30.63 -10.93 -24.80
C VAL A 15 30.75 -10.66 -23.30
N VAL A 16 31.97 -10.59 -22.76
CA VAL A 16 32.21 -10.25 -21.34
C VAL A 16 31.74 -8.83 -21.04
N LEU A 17 32.01 -7.84 -21.90
CA LEU A 17 31.51 -6.47 -21.71
C LEU A 17 29.98 -6.40 -21.73
N VAL A 18 29.32 -7.08 -22.67
CA VAL A 18 27.86 -7.02 -22.81
C VAL A 18 27.13 -7.78 -21.71
N VAL A 19 27.74 -8.80 -21.10
CA VAL A 19 27.10 -9.63 -20.07
C VAL A 19 27.48 -9.18 -18.65
N ALA A 20 28.77 -8.90 -18.40
CA ALA A 20 29.24 -8.58 -17.05
C ALA A 20 28.98 -7.12 -16.67
N VAL A 21 29.03 -6.17 -17.61
CA VAL A 21 28.78 -4.75 -17.30
C VAL A 21 27.33 -4.51 -16.83
N PRO A 22 26.27 -5.02 -17.49
CA PRO A 22 24.91 -4.86 -16.99
C PRO A 22 24.61 -5.69 -15.72
N ALA A 23 25.37 -6.77 -15.45
CA ALA A 23 25.20 -7.54 -14.21
C ALA A 23 25.89 -6.89 -13.00
N LEU A 24 27.01 -6.18 -13.22
CA LEU A 24 27.78 -5.52 -12.17
C LEU A 24 27.31 -4.09 -11.89
N TRP A 25 26.76 -3.40 -12.89
CA TRP A 25 26.01 -2.17 -12.68
C TRP A 25 24.55 -2.54 -12.50
N GLN A 26 24.07 -2.62 -11.26
CA GLN A 26 22.63 -2.69 -10.98
C GLN A 26 21.93 -1.47 -11.60
N ILE A 27 21.56 -1.56 -12.86
CA ILE A 27 20.50 -0.75 -13.45
C ILE A 27 19.28 -1.19 -12.66
N GLY A 28 19.02 -0.50 -11.55
CA GLY A 28 17.94 -0.83 -10.62
C GLY A 28 16.67 -1.01 -11.42
N ASP A 29 15.93 -2.08 -11.08
CA ASP A 29 14.63 -2.43 -11.64
C ASP A 29 13.91 -1.19 -12.22
N VAL A 30 13.99 -1.04 -13.54
CA VAL A 30 12.94 -0.31 -14.24
C VAL A 30 11.69 -1.11 -13.93
N ARG A 31 10.81 -0.53 -13.11
CA ARG A 31 9.51 -1.05 -12.69
C ARG A 31 8.69 -1.61 -13.87
N ALA A 32 9.04 -2.79 -14.37
CA ALA A 32 8.47 -3.40 -15.56
C ALA A 32 8.42 -4.94 -15.50
N THR A 33 8.80 -5.55 -14.37
CA THR A 33 8.52 -6.97 -14.08
C THR A 33 7.25 -7.18 -13.26
N GLN A 34 6.48 -6.13 -12.96
CA GLN A 34 5.11 -6.25 -12.44
C GLN A 34 4.10 -6.51 -13.57
N ALA A 35 4.34 -7.55 -14.37
CA ALA A 35 3.38 -8.12 -15.31
C ALA A 35 3.34 -9.66 -15.24
N THR A 36 3.98 -10.27 -14.25
CA THR A 36 3.69 -11.65 -13.87
C THR A 36 2.64 -11.64 -12.77
N ALA A 37 1.42 -11.96 -13.19
CA ALA A 37 0.30 -12.48 -12.42
C ALA A 37 0.72 -13.09 -11.06
N ASN A 38 0.73 -12.27 -10.03
CA ASN A 38 0.44 -12.64 -8.67
C ASN A 38 -0.57 -11.61 -8.19
N ALA A 39 -1.68 -12.08 -7.65
CA ALA A 39 -2.80 -11.26 -7.23
C ALA A 39 -2.33 -10.07 -6.37
N GLN A 40 -2.27 -8.88 -6.96
CA GLN A 40 -2.42 -7.61 -6.24
C GLN A 40 -3.90 -7.44 -5.91
N SER A 41 -4.42 -8.34 -5.10
CA SER A 41 -5.72 -8.22 -4.44
C SER A 41 -5.43 -8.33 -2.95
N ASN A 42 -4.91 -7.24 -2.37
CA ASN A 42 -5.07 -6.86 -0.96
C ASN A 42 -4.39 -5.52 -0.61
N LEU A 43 -4.50 -4.51 -1.49
CA LEU A 43 -4.25 -3.11 -1.06
C LEU A 43 -5.38 -2.14 -1.44
N ALA A 44 -6.26 -2.54 -2.36
CA ALA A 44 -7.58 -1.92 -2.51
C ALA A 44 -8.65 -2.58 -1.61
N ASP A 45 -8.35 -3.74 -1.02
CA ASP A 45 -9.32 -4.51 -0.20
C ASP A 45 -9.15 -4.28 1.31
N GLN A 46 -7.94 -3.94 1.79
CA GLN A 46 -7.71 -3.61 3.21
C GLN A 46 -7.88 -2.11 3.53
N THR A 47 -8.30 -1.30 2.56
CA THR A 47 -8.55 0.13 2.80
C THR A 47 -9.99 0.55 2.52
N VAL A 48 -10.83 -0.37 2.01
CA VAL A 48 -12.20 -0.07 1.56
C VAL A 48 -13.22 -1.14 1.94
N SER A 49 -12.87 -2.15 2.75
CA SER A 49 -13.92 -3.03 3.31
C SER A 49 -14.62 -2.44 4.54
N GLU A 50 -14.08 -1.37 5.14
CA GLU A 50 -14.56 -0.85 6.44
C GLU A 50 -14.84 0.66 6.45
N ARG A 51 -14.77 1.37 5.31
CA ARG A 51 -15.01 2.83 5.30
C ARG A 51 -16.39 3.13 4.77
N GLN A 52 -17.29 3.37 5.71
CA GLN A 52 -18.72 3.58 5.55
C GLN A 52 -19.48 2.28 5.31
N ALA A 53 -19.93 1.67 6.41
CA ALA A 53 -21.21 1.00 6.31
C ALA A 53 -22.21 2.03 5.74
N PRO A 54 -23.11 1.66 4.81
CA PRO A 54 -24.04 2.62 4.19
C PRO A 54 -24.98 3.31 5.20
N ALA A 55 -24.89 2.95 6.48
CA ALA A 55 -25.63 3.48 7.60
C ALA A 55 -24.74 3.72 8.83
N ASP A 56 -23.45 4.02 8.67
CA ASP A 56 -22.57 4.48 9.77
C ASP A 56 -21.86 5.73 9.24
N TYR A 57 -22.34 6.91 9.63
CA TYR A 57 -21.96 8.18 9.02
C TYR A 57 -20.63 8.74 9.55
N ASP A 58 -20.27 8.49 10.80
CA ASP A 58 -19.01 8.96 11.39
C ASP A 58 -17.95 7.87 11.54
N GLY A 59 -18.32 6.61 11.29
CA GLY A 59 -17.40 5.50 11.11
C GLY A 59 -16.87 4.94 12.44
N ASP A 60 -17.64 5.08 13.52
CA ASP A 60 -17.28 4.55 14.83
C ASP A 60 -17.67 3.08 15.05
N GLY A 61 -18.39 2.49 14.08
CA GLY A 61 -18.83 1.10 14.09
C GLY A 61 -20.25 0.88 14.62
N ILE A 62 -20.99 1.96 14.91
CA ILE A 62 -22.40 1.92 15.30
C ILE A 62 -23.25 2.31 14.08
N ASP A 63 -24.33 1.57 13.81
CA ASP A 63 -25.28 1.98 12.75
C ASP A 63 -25.98 3.29 13.19
N ASP A 64 -26.11 4.27 12.29
CA ASP A 64 -26.87 5.54 12.38
C ASP A 64 -28.29 5.38 12.96
N SER A 65 -28.86 4.17 12.87
CA SER A 65 -30.19 3.85 13.42
C SER A 65 -30.19 3.51 14.92
N ALA A 66 -29.04 3.11 15.44
CA ALA A 66 -28.76 2.78 16.83
C ALA A 66 -27.85 3.82 17.51
N ASP A 67 -27.21 4.70 16.72
CA ASP A 67 -26.39 5.81 17.16
C ASP A 67 -27.24 7.04 17.52
N GLU A 68 -27.05 7.58 18.73
CA GLU A 68 -27.68 8.83 19.17
C GLU A 68 -27.03 10.09 18.55
N CYS A 69 -25.77 9.97 18.10
CA CYS A 69 -24.98 11.02 17.48
C CYS A 69 -24.36 10.62 16.12
N PRO A 70 -25.16 10.42 15.03
CA PRO A 70 -24.71 9.99 13.68
C PRO A 70 -23.77 10.93 12.92
N THR A 71 -23.09 11.87 13.57
CA THR A 71 -22.17 12.83 12.96
C THR A 71 -20.92 13.05 13.81
N ARG A 72 -20.83 12.37 14.96
CA ARG A 72 -19.79 12.57 15.96
C ARG A 72 -19.43 11.20 16.52
N ALA A 73 -18.35 10.65 15.99
CA ALA A 73 -17.83 9.36 16.42
C ALA A 73 -17.69 9.26 17.96
N GLU A 74 -18.11 8.12 18.49
CA GLU A 74 -17.94 7.75 19.88
C GLU A 74 -16.47 7.79 20.32
N THR A 75 -16.25 8.06 21.61
CA THR A 75 -14.92 8.01 22.21
C THR A 75 -14.91 6.98 23.32
N ASP A 76 -14.35 5.80 23.05
CA ASP A 76 -14.11 4.74 24.04
C ASP A 76 -13.34 5.26 25.28
N ASN A 77 -14.08 5.67 26.30
CA ASN A 77 -13.55 6.25 27.53
C ASN A 77 -14.09 5.55 28.79
N GLY A 78 -14.93 4.53 28.63
CA GLY A 78 -15.48 3.73 29.71
C GLY A 78 -16.73 4.34 30.35
N PHE A 79 -17.25 5.41 29.77
CA PHE A 79 -18.56 5.97 30.05
C PHE A 79 -19.36 5.80 28.75
N GLN A 80 -20.64 5.39 28.89
CA GLN A 80 -21.65 5.23 27.84
C GLN A 80 -21.21 4.83 26.41
N ASP A 81 -20.13 4.05 26.23
CA ASP A 81 -19.51 3.71 24.93
C ASP A 81 -20.40 2.94 23.92
N ALA A 82 -21.70 2.77 24.20
CA ALA A 82 -22.67 2.10 23.35
C ALA A 82 -23.84 3.01 22.90
N ASP A 83 -23.85 4.29 23.30
CA ASP A 83 -24.84 5.28 22.83
C ASP A 83 -24.44 5.97 21.51
N GLY A 84 -23.16 5.86 21.12
CA GLY A 84 -22.60 6.48 19.91
C GLY A 84 -22.32 7.97 20.06
N CYS A 85 -22.48 8.52 21.26
CA CYS A 85 -22.26 9.94 21.53
C CYS A 85 -21.01 10.22 22.37
N PRO A 86 -20.05 11.02 21.88
CA PRO A 86 -18.84 11.32 22.62
C PRO A 86 -19.14 11.99 23.96
N ASP A 87 -18.84 11.23 25.01
CA ASP A 87 -19.13 11.54 26.41
C ASP A 87 -18.23 12.62 27.02
N VAL A 88 -17.11 12.90 26.37
CA VAL A 88 -16.24 14.03 26.69
C VAL A 88 -16.43 15.10 25.63
N VAL A 89 -17.01 16.23 26.04
CA VAL A 89 -16.95 17.47 25.27
C VAL A 89 -15.49 17.71 24.90
N GLU A 90 -15.21 17.69 23.59
CA GLU A 90 -14.03 18.27 22.95
C GLU A 90 -13.52 19.39 23.84
N THR A 91 -12.46 19.14 24.63
CA THR A 91 -11.88 20.19 25.45
C THR A 91 -11.46 21.25 24.47
N THR A 92 -12.24 22.34 24.47
CA THR A 92 -12.25 23.41 23.51
C THR A 92 -10.83 23.69 23.05
N GLY A 93 -10.64 23.60 21.74
CA GLY A 93 -9.35 23.82 21.09
C GLY A 93 -8.59 24.95 21.74
N ALA A 94 -7.33 24.66 22.06
CA ALA A 94 -6.34 25.64 22.44
C ALA A 94 -6.54 26.94 21.65
N SER A 95 -6.97 27.99 22.35
CA SER A 95 -6.82 29.38 21.94
C SER A 95 -5.78 30.02 22.84
#